data_AF-A0A7S2NE89-F1
#
_entry.id   AF-A0A7S2NE89-F1
#
_cell.length_a   1.000
_cell.length_b   1.000
_cell.length_c   1.000
_cell.angle_alpha   90.00
_cell.angle_beta   90.00
_cell.angle_gamma   90.00
#
_symmetry.space_group_name_H-M   'P 1'
#
loop_
_entity.id
_entity.type
_entity.pdbx_description
1 polymer ?
#
loop_
_entity_poly.entity_id
_entity_poly.type
_entity_poly.pdbx_seq_one_letter_code
_entity_poly.pdbx_strand_id
1 'polypeptide(L)'
;MARAVTEALWSLAANGDAECFIARRIFPSLPSYADHFTCAVPMTRIRDIAHRGDIPKHMKDEIKHTLQNKLHRCADPGDLVTLDKLMERVHREGSYSPAFVRELEIFHVELREFFNA
;
A
#
# COMPACT_ATOMS: atom_id res chain seq x y z
N MET A 1 8.64 18.38 -18.43
CA MET A 1 8.39 16.95 -18.73
C MET A 1 7.09 16.43 -18.12
N ALA A 2 6.83 16.58 -16.81
CA ALA A 2 5.62 16.05 -16.16
C ALA A 2 4.30 16.44 -16.85
N ARG A 3 4.12 17.72 -17.24
CA ARG A 3 2.89 18.20 -17.92
C ARG A 3 2.58 17.47 -19.23
N ALA A 4 3.59 17.17 -20.03
CA ALA A 4 3.41 16.49 -21.31
C ALA A 4 2.97 15.03 -21.12
N VAL A 5 3.46 14.37 -20.07
CA VAL A 5 3.06 13.00 -19.71
C VAL A 5 1.61 12.99 -19.21
N THR A 6 1.24 13.94 -18.35
CA THR A 6 -0.14 14.07 -17.84
C THR A 6 -1.13 14.37 -18.96
N GLU A 7 -0.80 15.27 -19.90
CA GLU A 7 -1.66 15.58 -21.05
C GLU A 7 -1.80 14.38 -22.00
N ALA A 8 -0.72 13.61 -22.22
CA ALA A 8 -0.79 12.39 -23.02
C ALA A 8 -1.69 11.31 -22.38
N LEU A 9 -1.64 11.17 -21.05
CA LEU A 9 -2.51 10.24 -20.32
C LEU A 9 -3.98 10.65 -20.31
N TRP A 10 -4.26 11.96 -20.23
CA TRP A 10 -5.62 12.46 -20.40
C TRP A 10 -6.16 12.23 -21.81
N SER A 11 -5.31 12.43 -22.82
CA SER A 11 -5.64 12.13 -24.21
C SER A 11 -5.93 10.63 -24.41
N LEU A 12 -5.13 9.76 -23.79
CA LEU A 12 -5.38 8.31 -23.77
C LEU A 12 -6.73 7.98 -23.12
N ALA A 13 -7.01 8.54 -21.94
CA ALA A 13 -8.23 8.27 -21.18
C ALA A 13 -9.53 8.63 -21.92
N ALA A 14 -9.46 9.58 -22.86
CA ALA A 14 -10.62 10.02 -23.65
C ALA A 14 -11.00 9.06 -24.79
N ASN A 15 -10.17 8.04 -25.07
CA ASN A 15 -10.34 7.17 -26.24
C ASN A 15 -11.34 6.02 -26.03
N GLY A 16 -11.68 5.69 -24.78
CA GLY A 16 -12.59 4.58 -24.48
C GLY A 16 -12.51 4.10 -23.03
N ASP A 17 -13.40 3.18 -22.67
CA ASP A 17 -13.49 2.65 -21.30
C ASP A 17 -12.25 1.86 -20.87
N ALA A 18 -11.66 1.10 -21.80
CA ALA A 18 -10.44 0.33 -21.54
C ALA A 18 -9.24 1.26 -21.31
N GLU A 19 -9.11 2.30 -22.13
CA GLU A 19 -8.06 3.31 -22.03
C GLU A 19 -8.23 4.17 -20.79
N CYS A 20 -9.48 4.48 -20.40
CA CYS A 20 -9.79 5.15 -19.15
C CYS A 20 -9.38 4.29 -17.94
N PHE A 21 -9.63 2.99 -17.98
CA PHE A 21 -9.18 2.05 -16.94
C PHE A 21 -7.65 2.00 -16.82
N ILE A 22 -6.95 1.94 -17.96
CA ILE A 22 -5.47 1.95 -17.98
C ILE A 22 -4.92 3.27 -17.44
N ALA A 23 -5.47 4.41 -17.86
CA ALA A 23 -5.04 5.71 -17.39
C ALA A 23 -5.23 5.86 -15.87
N ARG A 24 -6.35 5.37 -15.31
CA ARG A 24 -6.60 5.33 -13.85
C ARG A 24 -5.58 4.52 -13.07
N ARG A 25 -4.98 3.49 -13.68
CA ARG A 25 -3.90 2.69 -13.08
C ARG A 25 -2.55 3.41 -13.10
N ILE A 26 -2.29 4.21 -14.14
CA ILE A 26 -1.01 4.91 -14.32
C ILE A 26 -0.96 6.24 -13.57
N PHE A 27 -2.10 6.93 -13.44
CA PHE A 27 -2.20 8.24 -12.81
C PHE A 27 -1.62 8.31 -11.38
N PRO A 28 -1.89 7.35 -10.47
CA PRO A 28 -1.29 7.31 -9.13
C PRO A 28 0.21 7.03 -9.12
N SER A 29 0.73 6.39 -10.19
CA SER A 29 2.16 6.10 -10.37
C SER A 29 2.96 7.30 -10.84
N LEU A 30 2.29 8.34 -11.34
CA LEU A 30 2.94 9.58 -11.69
C LEU A 30 3.25 10.38 -10.42
N PRO A 31 4.45 10.98 -10.31
CA PRO A 31 4.77 11.87 -9.20
C PRO A 31 3.83 13.09 -9.26
N SER A 32 2.76 13.05 -8.47
CA SER A 32 1.78 14.11 -8.38
C SER A 32 1.48 14.40 -6.91
N TYR A 33 1.70 15.65 -6.51
CA TYR A 33 1.43 16.15 -5.16
C TYR A 33 -0.06 16.52 -4.96
N ALA A 34 -0.96 16.12 -5.87
CA ALA A 34 -2.39 16.45 -5.76
C ALA A 34 -3.19 15.31 -5.13
N ASP A 35 -4.07 15.63 -4.18
CA ASP A 35 -4.77 14.69 -3.30
C ASP A 35 -5.58 13.58 -4.01
N HIS A 36 -6.01 13.82 -5.25
CA HIS A 36 -6.75 12.83 -6.04
C HIS A 36 -5.85 11.77 -6.71
N PHE A 37 -4.54 11.94 -6.66
CA PHE A 37 -3.53 10.96 -7.08
C PHE A 37 -2.79 10.33 -5.90
N THR A 38 -3.00 10.81 -4.67
CA THR A 38 -2.41 10.22 -3.47
C THR A 38 -3.25 9.06 -2.96
N CYS A 39 -2.69 7.85 -2.94
CA CYS A 39 -3.36 6.69 -2.33
C CYS A 39 -3.10 6.68 -0.82
N ALA A 40 -4.05 7.20 -0.04
CA ALA A 40 -3.99 7.20 1.44
C ALA A 40 -4.42 5.85 2.07
N VAL A 41 -4.85 4.89 1.24
CA VAL A 41 -5.43 3.62 1.68
C VAL A 41 -4.45 2.74 2.48
N PRO A 42 -3.21 2.46 2.01
CA PRO A 42 -2.29 1.63 2.77
C PRO A 42 -1.93 2.24 4.14
N MET A 43 -1.85 3.58 4.23
CA MET A 43 -1.50 4.28 5.48
C MET A 43 -2.58 4.18 6.55
N THR A 44 -3.85 4.12 6.14
CA THR A 44 -4.97 3.91 7.06
C THR A 44 -5.09 2.45 7.46
N ARG A 45 -4.87 1.50 6.53
CA ARG A 45 -4.91 0.06 6.84
C ARG A 45 -3.82 -0.38 7.80
N ILE A 46 -2.56 0.03 7.60
CA ILE A 46 -1.47 -0.35 8.52
C ILE A 46 -1.71 0.14 9.94
N ARG A 47 -2.30 1.34 10.09
CA ARG A 47 -2.73 1.86 11.39
C ARG A 47 -3.75 0.94 12.04
N ASP A 48 -4.78 0.55 11.29
CA ASP A 48 -5.86 -0.28 11.82
C ASP A 48 -5.36 -1.68 12.19
N ILE A 49 -4.47 -2.27 11.38
CA ILE A 49 -3.79 -3.55 11.66
C ILE A 49 -3.01 -3.48 12.97
N ALA A 50 -2.22 -2.43 13.20
CA ALA A 50 -1.42 -2.27 14.42
C ALA A 50 -2.27 -2.13 15.70
N HIS A 51 -3.53 -1.70 15.57
CA HIS A 51 -4.45 -1.51 16.69
C HIS A 51 -5.43 -2.68 16.91
N ARG A 52 -5.37 -3.74 16.11
CA ARG A 52 -6.28 -4.89 16.21
C ARG A 52 -6.30 -5.56 17.57
N GLY A 53 -7.46 -6.00 18.04
CA GLY A 53 -7.62 -6.67 19.34
C GLY A 53 -7.15 -8.14 19.38
N ASP A 54 -7.07 -8.78 18.22
CA ASP A 54 -6.92 -10.23 18.05
C ASP A 54 -5.50 -10.70 17.72
N ILE A 55 -4.50 -9.83 17.94
CA ILE A 55 -3.07 -10.18 17.82
C ILE A 55 -2.33 -9.96 19.15
N PRO A 56 -1.28 -10.75 19.46
CA PRO A 56 -0.46 -10.57 20.65
C PRO A 56 0.19 -9.18 20.74
N LYS A 57 0.44 -8.68 21.95
CA LYS A 57 1.07 -7.36 22.16
C LYS A 57 2.41 -7.21 21.45
N HIS A 58 3.27 -8.22 21.51
CA HIS A 58 4.59 -8.17 20.86
C HIS A 58 4.46 -7.96 19.34
N MET A 59 3.47 -8.61 18.72
CA MET A 59 3.19 -8.48 17.29
C MET A 59 2.69 -7.07 16.94
N LYS A 60 1.83 -6.48 17.79
CA LYS A 60 1.39 -5.07 17.63
C LYS A 60 2.56 -4.12 17.68
N ASP A 61 3.41 -4.28 18.69
CA ASP A 61 4.55 -3.40 18.91
C ASP A 61 5.51 -3.48 17.72
N GLU A 62 5.76 -4.69 17.20
CA GLU A 62 6.57 -4.86 16.01
C GLU A 62 5.97 -4.17 14.79
N ILE A 63 4.72 -4.46 14.43
CA ILE A 63 4.04 -3.83 13.28
C ILE A 63 4.10 -2.30 13.39
N LYS A 64 3.83 -1.77 14.59
CA LYS A 64 3.88 -0.32 14.85
C LYS A 64 5.27 0.26 14.61
N HIS A 65 6.31 -0.36 15.16
CA HIS A 65 7.65 0.21 15.17
C HIS A 65 8.46 -0.07 13.90
N THR A 66 8.22 -1.19 13.22
CA THR A 66 8.97 -1.59 12.03
C THR A 66 8.31 -1.15 10.74
N LEU A 67 6.98 -1.01 10.71
CA LEU A 67 6.22 -0.62 9.51
C LEU A 67 5.46 0.69 9.71
N GLN A 68 4.45 0.73 10.59
CA GLN A 68 3.53 1.87 10.67
C GLN A 68 4.25 3.22 10.86
N ASN A 69 5.12 3.32 11.87
CA ASN A 69 5.82 4.57 12.18
C ASN A 69 6.77 5.01 11.07
N LYS A 70 7.36 4.06 10.33
CA LYS A 70 8.22 4.36 9.19
C LYS A 70 7.39 4.87 8.02
N LEU A 71 6.39 4.12 7.61
CA LEU A 71 5.49 4.47 6.51
C LEU A 71 4.85 5.85 6.70
N HIS A 72 4.47 6.20 7.94
CA HIS A 72 3.89 7.53 8.24
C HIS A 72 4.90 8.69 8.28
N ARG A 73 6.21 8.41 8.38
CA ARG A 73 7.26 9.44 8.44
C ARG A 73 8.01 9.58 7.13
N CYS A 74 8.47 8.45 6.60
CA CYS A 74 9.33 8.31 5.44
C CYS A 74 9.04 6.95 4.77
N ALA A 75 7.93 6.84 4.03
CA ALA A 75 7.64 5.61 3.29
C ALA A 75 8.66 5.40 2.16
N ASP A 76 9.29 4.22 2.11
CA ASP A 76 10.25 3.86 1.07
C ASP A 76 10.03 2.42 0.55
N PRO A 77 10.42 2.08 -0.69
CA PRO A 77 10.20 0.75 -1.24
C PRO A 77 10.83 -0.40 -0.42
N GLY A 78 11.84 -0.12 0.42
CA GLY A 78 12.40 -1.08 1.37
C GLY A 78 11.41 -1.52 2.47
N ASP A 79 10.34 -0.77 2.69
CA ASP A 79 9.25 -1.18 3.58
C ASP A 79 8.51 -2.42 3.05
N LEU A 80 8.49 -2.66 1.73
CA LEU A 80 7.97 -3.91 1.15
C LEU A 80 8.77 -5.12 1.61
N VAL A 81 10.10 -5.02 1.65
CA VAL A 81 10.97 -6.09 2.14
C VAL A 81 10.72 -6.37 3.63
N THR A 82 10.42 -5.33 4.41
CA THR A 82 10.04 -5.49 5.82
C THR A 82 8.69 -6.21 5.95
N LEU A 83 7.72 -5.86 5.11
CA LEU A 83 6.40 -6.49 5.09
C LEU A 83 6.46 -7.95 4.60
N ASP A 84 7.27 -8.26 3.59
CA ASP A 84 7.48 -9.63 3.10
C ASP A 84 7.97 -10.56 4.22
N LYS A 85 8.99 -10.12 4.97
CA LYS A 85 9.52 -10.88 6.12
C LYS A 85 8.48 -11.08 7.21
N LEU A 86 7.64 -10.06 7.46
CA LEU A 86 6.56 -10.16 8.41
C LEU A 86 5.51 -11.19 7.95
N MET A 87 5.12 -11.14 6.67
CA MET A 87 4.19 -12.08 6.04
C MET A 87 4.69 -13.52 6.13
N GLU A 88 5.93 -13.78 5.74
CA GLU A 88 6.55 -15.10 5.84
C GLU A 88 6.50 -15.65 7.27
N ARG A 89 6.76 -14.81 8.26
CA ARG A 89 6.68 -15.21 9.67
C ARG A 89 5.25 -15.51 10.09
N VAL A 90 4.30 -14.66 9.73
CA VAL A 90 2.87 -14.85 10.05
C VAL A 90 2.36 -16.18 9.49
N HIS A 91 2.67 -16.48 8.23
CA HIS A 91 2.30 -17.74 7.61
C HIS A 91 3.02 -18.94 8.22
N ARG A 92 4.28 -18.81 8.63
CA ARG A 92 5.05 -19.88 9.29
C ARG A 92 4.51 -20.21 10.69
N GLU A 93 4.14 -19.20 11.47
CA GLU A 93 3.68 -19.40 12.85
C GLU A 93 2.24 -19.95 12.92
N GLY A 94 1.39 -19.65 11.93
CA GLY A 94 0.08 -20.28 11.74
C GLY A 94 -0.95 -20.10 12.86
N SER A 95 -0.62 -19.36 13.92
CA SER A 95 -1.45 -19.19 15.13
C SER A 95 -2.26 -17.89 15.15
N TYR A 96 -2.14 -17.07 14.11
CA TYR A 96 -2.85 -15.80 13.99
C TYR A 96 -4.27 -15.98 13.45
N SER A 97 -5.14 -15.03 13.77
CA SER A 97 -6.52 -15.08 13.30
C SER A 97 -6.59 -14.97 11.76
N PRO A 98 -7.49 -15.71 11.09
CA PRO A 98 -7.67 -15.59 9.64
C PRO A 98 -8.07 -14.18 9.18
N ALA A 99 -8.71 -13.41 10.07
CA ALA A 99 -9.09 -12.03 9.79
C ALA A 99 -7.86 -11.09 9.77
N PHE A 100 -6.92 -11.28 10.71
CA PHE A 100 -5.65 -10.53 10.69
C PHE A 100 -4.82 -10.86 9.46
N VAL A 101 -4.67 -12.15 9.13
CA VAL A 101 -3.87 -12.58 7.96
C VAL A 101 -4.43 -11.97 6.68
N ARG A 102 -5.75 -12.00 6.48
CA ARG A 102 -6.40 -11.36 5.32
C ARG A 102 -6.15 -9.87 5.22
N GLU A 103 -6.27 -9.13 6.33
CA GLU A 103 -6.00 -7.69 6.33
C GLU A 103 -4.54 -7.40 5.99
N LEU A 104 -3.61 -8.23 6.47
CA LEU A 104 -2.18 -8.09 6.16
C LEU A 104 -1.88 -8.39 4.68
N GLU A 105 -2.54 -9.38 4.08
CA GLU A 105 -2.45 -9.69 2.64
C GLU A 105 -3.01 -8.57 1.77
N ILE A 106 -4.16 -8.00 2.14
CA ILE A 106 -4.73 -6.84 1.43
C ILE A 106 -3.77 -5.65 1.54
N PHE A 107 -3.24 -5.39 2.74
CA PHE A 107 -2.26 -4.33 2.96
C PHE A 107 -1.00 -4.54 2.10
N HIS A 108 -0.53 -5.78 1.93
CA HIS A 108 0.61 -6.09 1.09
C HIS A 108 0.39 -5.71 -0.37
N VAL A 109 -0.77 -6.05 -0.93
CA VAL A 109 -1.15 -5.65 -2.30
C VAL A 109 -1.25 -4.13 -2.41
N GLU A 110 -1.93 -3.46 -1.47
CA GLU A 110 -2.07 -2.01 -1.48
C GLU A 110 -0.72 -1.29 -1.37
N LEU A 111 0.20 -1.79 -0.55
CA LEU A 111 1.52 -1.20 -0.39
C LEU A 111 2.38 -1.40 -1.65
N ARG A 112 2.24 -2.55 -2.33
CA ARG A 112 2.88 -2.79 -3.63
C ARG A 112 2.36 -1.84 -4.70
N GLU A 113 1.04 -1.68 -4.79
CA GLU A 113 0.42 -0.71 -5.70
C GLU A 113 0.86 0.72 -5.40
N PHE A 114 0.96 1.09 -4.12
CA PHE A 114 1.44 2.41 -3.69
C PHE A 114 2.87 2.73 -4.16
N PHE A 115 3.77 1.75 -4.13
CA PHE A 115 5.14 1.91 -4.61
C PHE A 115 5.32 1.57 -6.10
N ASN A 116 4.28 1.13 -6.79
CA ASN A 116 4.34 0.61 -8.17
C ASN A 116 5.30 -0.58 -8.35
N ALA A 117 5.25 -1.56 -7.43
CA ALA A 117 6.15 -2.72 -7.34
C ALA A 117 5.47 -4.09 -7.50
#